data_AF-A0A1I2ZCA6-F1
#
_entry.id   AF-A0A1I2ZCA6-F1
#
_cell.length_a   1.000
_cell.length_b   1.000
_cell.length_c   1.000
_cell.angle_alpha   90.00
_cell.angle_beta   90.00
_cell.angle_gamma   90.00
#
_symmetry.space_group_name_H-M   'P 1'
#
loop_
_entity.id
_entity.type
_entity.pdbx_description
1 polymer ?
#
loop_
_entity_poly.entity_id
_entity_poly.type
_entity_poly.pdbx_seq_one_letter_code
_entity_poly.pdbx_strand_id
1 'polypeptide(L)'
;MRTKKMQLSEHIGTYIIGTILLLLAAFLLFPPFPTEAAEAQSITLKDATARLSIGETKTIQVDYSKLKGGYADLGIAVSDPSLIQAALHDAGNSQAVLNIQAQGFGTASVAVYAVSNPAIVSYAAVYSGMAEKGEVYTVTEGNTLITVYDDRLIYYNTTLTGKNGATLAVKGIGLERSKGIDNLKVTGDLLQKDTKLPGLNTFYACFYDAAGNLIKRQAVYASDPISYNELTISWYLPEACTKIILE
;
A
#
# COMPACT_ATOMS: atom_id res chain seq x y z
N MET A 1 39.03 -78.67 -32.09
CA MET A 1 39.28 -77.32 -31.53
C MET A 1 37.97 -76.81 -30.94
N ARG A 2 37.98 -76.42 -29.66
CA ARG A 2 36.83 -75.96 -28.85
C ARG A 2 36.25 -74.64 -29.36
N THR A 3 34.94 -74.45 -29.19
CA THR A 3 34.37 -73.26 -28.52
C THR A 3 32.94 -73.53 -28.02
N LYS A 4 32.77 -73.51 -26.69
CA LYS A 4 31.47 -73.45 -25.99
C LYS A 4 30.84 -72.08 -26.25
N LYS A 5 29.57 -72.02 -26.68
CA LYS A 5 28.72 -70.84 -26.47
C LYS A 5 27.97 -71.02 -25.15
N MET A 6 28.28 -70.17 -24.16
CA MET A 6 27.49 -70.01 -22.95
C MET A 6 26.13 -69.41 -23.33
N GLN A 7 25.06 -70.15 -23.04
CA GLN A 7 23.74 -69.56 -22.88
C GLN A 7 23.70 -68.84 -21.54
N LEU A 8 23.64 -67.51 -21.59
CA LEU A 8 23.32 -66.69 -20.44
C LEU A 8 22.37 -65.59 -20.93
N SER A 9 21.30 -65.36 -20.17
CA SER A 9 20.35 -64.24 -20.28
C SER A 9 18.95 -64.54 -20.84
N GLU A 10 18.23 -65.48 -20.22
CA GLU A 10 16.76 -65.39 -20.13
C GLU A 10 16.23 -65.36 -18.68
N HIS A 11 17.06 -65.65 -17.68
CA HIS A 11 16.64 -65.68 -16.26
C HIS A 11 16.83 -64.36 -15.50
N ILE A 12 17.44 -63.33 -16.10
CA ILE A 12 17.65 -62.03 -15.42
C ILE A 12 16.41 -61.13 -15.55
N GLY A 13 15.65 -61.24 -16.65
CA GLY A 13 14.46 -60.41 -16.88
C GLY A 13 13.30 -60.73 -15.94
N THR A 14 13.08 -62.00 -15.59
CA THR A 14 11.95 -62.45 -14.79
C THR A 14 12.06 -62.07 -13.31
N TYR A 15 13.29 -62.05 -12.77
CA TYR A 15 13.54 -61.68 -11.36
C TYR A 15 13.36 -60.18 -11.10
N ILE A 16 13.69 -59.33 -12.07
CA ILE A 16 13.53 -57.87 -11.94
C ILE A 16 12.05 -57.48 -11.99
N ILE A 17 11.26 -58.11 -12.87
CA ILE A 17 9.82 -57.84 -12.97
C ILE A 17 9.06 -58.35 -11.73
N GLY A 18 9.43 -59.52 -11.20
CA GLY A 18 8.82 -60.07 -9.98
C GLY A 18 9.10 -59.24 -8.72
N THR A 19 10.29 -58.65 -8.59
CA THR A 19 10.63 -57.78 -7.45
C THR A 19 9.96 -56.40 -7.53
N ILE A 20 9.80 -55.84 -8.74
CA ILE A 20 9.08 -54.57 -8.95
C ILE A 20 7.58 -54.73 -8.63
N LEU A 21 6.95 -55.85 -9.03
CA LEU A 21 5.54 -56.09 -8.69
C LEU A 21 5.32 -56.29 -7.18
N LEU A 22 6.27 -56.92 -6.48
CA LEU A 22 6.18 -57.14 -5.03
C LEU A 22 6.33 -55.82 -4.23
N LEU A 23 7.21 -54.91 -4.68
CA LEU A 23 7.36 -53.56 -4.12
C LEU A 23 6.11 -52.70 -4.34
N LEU A 24 5.46 -52.81 -5.50
CA LEU A 24 4.23 -52.08 -5.81
C LEU A 24 3.04 -52.59 -4.97
N ALA A 25 2.95 -53.91 -4.74
CA ALA A 25 1.93 -54.50 -3.88
C ALA A 25 2.14 -54.15 -2.40
N ALA A 26 3.40 -54.05 -1.94
CA ALA A 26 3.72 -53.57 -0.60
C ALA A 26 3.32 -52.10 -0.40
N PHE A 27 3.47 -51.25 -1.42
CA PHE A 27 3.06 -49.84 -1.38
C PHE A 27 1.54 -49.65 -1.33
N LEU A 28 0.76 -50.57 -1.91
CA LEU A 28 -0.71 -50.56 -1.89
C LEU A 28 -1.32 -51.17 -0.62
N LEU A 29 -0.53 -51.92 0.16
CA LEU A 29 -0.94 -52.54 1.42
C LEU A 29 -0.62 -51.68 2.66
N PHE A 30 0.12 -50.58 2.49
CA PHE A 30 0.10 -49.54 3.51
C PHE A 30 -1.27 -48.86 3.45
N PRO A 31 -2.07 -48.89 4.54
CA PRO A 31 -3.22 -47.99 4.60
C PRO A 31 -2.68 -46.57 4.36
N PRO A 32 -3.44 -45.68 3.70
CA PRO A 32 -3.05 -44.28 3.67
C PRO A 32 -2.77 -43.93 5.13
N PHE A 33 -1.53 -43.52 5.43
CA PHE A 33 -1.24 -42.88 6.69
C PHE A 33 -2.38 -41.90 6.93
N PRO A 34 -2.96 -41.82 8.14
CA PRO A 34 -3.84 -40.72 8.44
C PRO A 34 -3.00 -39.45 8.25
N THR A 35 -3.04 -38.88 7.05
CA THR A 35 -2.89 -37.45 6.86
C THR A 35 -4.08 -36.89 7.59
N GLU A 36 -3.92 -36.76 8.91
CA GLU A 36 -4.48 -35.64 9.65
C GLU A 36 -4.31 -34.46 8.70
N ALA A 37 -5.42 -33.96 8.16
CA ALA A 37 -5.39 -32.81 7.29
C ALA A 37 -4.61 -31.77 8.08
N ALA A 38 -3.37 -31.48 7.66
CA ALA A 38 -2.50 -30.59 8.40
C ALA A 38 -3.31 -29.31 8.56
N GLU A 39 -3.75 -29.02 9.79
CA GLU A 39 -4.61 -27.88 10.03
C GLU A 39 -3.93 -26.68 9.38
N ALA A 40 -4.66 -26.05 8.45
CA ALA A 40 -4.10 -24.97 7.66
C ALA A 40 -3.69 -23.88 8.64
N GLN A 41 -2.37 -23.68 8.76
CA GLN A 41 -1.83 -22.67 9.67
C GLN A 41 -2.26 -21.29 9.19
N SER A 42 -2.68 -20.44 10.13
CA SER A 42 -3.16 -19.11 9.82
C SER A 42 -2.94 -18.16 10.98
N ILE A 43 -2.76 -16.89 10.64
CA ILE A 43 -2.81 -15.75 11.57
C ILE A 43 -4.05 -14.94 11.16
N THR A 44 -4.82 -14.44 12.12
CA THR A 44 -6.00 -13.61 11.83
C THR A 44 -5.93 -12.31 12.59
N LEU A 45 -5.99 -11.18 11.89
CA LEU A 45 -6.23 -9.88 12.49
C LEU A 45 -7.74 -9.65 12.58
N LYS A 46 -8.23 -9.23 13.76
CA LYS A 46 -9.65 -8.93 13.96
C LYS A 46 -10.16 -7.79 13.07
N ASP A 47 -9.29 -6.82 12.82
CA ASP A 47 -9.56 -5.67 11.96
C ASP A 47 -8.57 -5.66 10.79
N ALA A 48 -9.10 -5.65 9.56
CA ALA A 48 -8.30 -5.49 8.34
C ALA A 48 -8.03 -4.00 8.00
N THR A 49 -8.59 -3.07 8.76
CA THR A 49 -8.46 -1.63 8.51
C THR A 49 -8.40 -0.82 9.81
N ALA A 50 -7.49 0.13 9.86
CA ALA A 50 -7.35 1.13 10.91
C ALA A 50 -7.36 2.53 10.30
N ARG A 51 -8.25 3.40 10.77
CA ARG A 51 -8.18 4.84 10.52
C ARG A 51 -7.82 5.51 11.84
N LEU A 52 -6.81 6.37 11.81
CA LEU A 52 -6.18 6.92 13.00
C LEU A 52 -5.89 8.40 12.78
N SER A 53 -6.23 9.24 13.75
CA SER A 53 -5.69 10.60 13.80
C SER A 53 -4.20 10.59 14.13
N ILE A 54 -3.45 11.61 13.74
CA ILE A 54 -2.01 11.70 14.08
C ILE A 54 -1.82 11.67 15.60
N GLY A 55 -0.91 10.81 16.07
CA GLY A 55 -0.65 10.57 17.49
C GLY A 55 -1.57 9.53 18.14
N GLU A 56 -2.68 9.15 17.49
CA GLU A 56 -3.60 8.13 17.98
C GLU A 56 -2.98 6.73 17.90
N THR A 57 -3.32 5.89 18.87
CA THR A 57 -2.95 4.46 18.90
C THR A 57 -4.20 3.60 18.83
N LYS A 58 -4.22 2.64 17.90
CA LYS A 58 -5.25 1.60 17.82
C LYS A 58 -4.65 0.24 18.13
N THR A 59 -5.43 -0.53 18.88
CA THR A 59 -5.08 -1.88 19.31
C THR A 59 -5.92 -2.89 18.54
N ILE A 60 -5.28 -3.83 17.83
CA ILE A 60 -5.93 -4.90 17.06
C ILE A 60 -5.58 -6.24 17.71
N GLN A 61 -6.59 -7.09 17.92
CA GLN A 61 -6.39 -8.46 18.37
C GLN A 61 -5.89 -9.34 17.22
N VAL A 62 -4.90 -10.18 17.53
CA VAL A 62 -4.29 -11.13 16.61
C VAL A 62 -4.51 -12.54 17.15
N ASP A 63 -5.23 -13.36 16.39
CA ASP A 63 -5.41 -14.78 16.69
C ASP A 63 -4.33 -15.59 15.96
N TYR A 64 -3.54 -16.33 16.74
CA TYR A 64 -2.53 -17.26 16.25
C TYR A 64 -2.77 -18.70 16.74
N SER A 65 -3.99 -19.06 17.14
CA SER A 65 -4.38 -20.40 17.63
C SER A 65 -4.07 -21.54 16.66
N LYS A 66 -3.99 -21.25 15.36
CA LYS A 66 -3.65 -22.22 14.31
C LYS A 66 -2.17 -22.21 13.93
N LEU A 67 -1.33 -21.44 14.63
CA LEU A 67 0.10 -21.35 14.37
C LEU A 67 0.87 -22.29 15.29
N LYS A 68 1.59 -23.27 14.71
CA LYS A 68 2.33 -24.29 15.49
C LYS A 68 3.50 -23.71 16.30
N GLY A 69 4.13 -22.64 15.83
CA GLY A 69 5.28 -22.01 16.50
C GLY A 69 4.91 -21.10 17.67
N GLY A 70 3.62 -20.84 17.90
CA GLY A 70 3.15 -19.94 18.95
C GLY A 70 3.60 -18.49 18.76
N TYR A 71 3.57 -17.69 19.84
CA TYR A 71 3.90 -16.28 19.79
C TYR A 71 5.34 -15.99 19.32
N ALA A 72 6.30 -16.82 19.72
CA ALA A 72 7.72 -16.64 19.38
C ALA A 72 7.99 -16.79 17.87
N ASP A 73 7.06 -17.37 17.12
CA ASP A 73 7.12 -17.50 15.67
C ASP A 73 6.42 -16.34 14.94
N LEU A 74 5.94 -15.31 15.65
CA LEU A 74 5.34 -14.13 15.03
C LEU A 74 6.38 -13.04 14.76
N GLY A 75 6.30 -12.47 13.56
CA GLY A 75 7.01 -11.26 13.16
C GLY A 75 6.04 -10.16 12.73
N ILE A 76 6.51 -8.92 12.73
CA ILE A 76 5.79 -7.77 12.19
C ILE A 76 6.56 -7.09 11.08
N ALA A 77 5.84 -6.58 10.10
CA ALA A 77 6.38 -5.72 9.04
C ALA A 77 5.49 -4.50 8.89
N VAL A 78 6.12 -3.34 8.70
CA VAL A 78 5.46 -2.05 8.49
C VAL A 78 5.94 -1.52 7.13
N SER A 79 5.01 -1.16 6.25
CA SER A 79 5.37 -0.71 4.90
C SER A 79 6.04 0.66 4.89
N ASP A 80 5.66 1.55 5.80
CA ASP A 80 6.24 2.88 5.94
C ASP A 80 6.33 3.32 7.42
N PRO A 81 7.50 3.15 8.06
CA PRO A 81 7.74 3.55 9.44
C PRO A 81 7.69 5.07 9.69
N SER A 82 7.72 5.89 8.64
CA SER A 82 7.59 7.35 8.76
C SER A 82 6.13 7.77 8.98
N LEU A 83 5.18 6.94 8.55
CA LEU A 83 3.75 7.18 8.70
C LEU A 83 3.16 6.48 9.92
N ILE A 84 3.61 5.27 10.22
CA ILE A 84 3.07 4.45 11.32
C ILE A 84 4.18 3.75 12.09
N GLN A 85 3.97 3.53 13.38
CA GLN A 85 4.76 2.62 14.19
C GLN A 85 3.87 1.48 14.66
N ALA A 86 4.39 0.26 14.71
CA ALA A 86 3.65 -0.89 15.18
C ALA A 86 4.48 -1.75 16.13
N ALA A 87 3.82 -2.32 17.13
CA ALA A 87 4.41 -3.26 18.08
C ALA A 87 3.45 -4.42 18.35
N LEU A 88 4.00 -5.63 18.47
CA LEU A 88 3.26 -6.83 18.81
C LEU A 88 3.59 -7.24 20.25
N HIS A 89 2.57 -7.58 21.01
CA HIS A 89 2.70 -8.05 22.39
C HIS A 89 1.90 -9.33 22.60
N ASP A 90 2.46 -10.29 23.34
CA ASP A 90 1.73 -11.51 23.69
C ASP A 90 0.60 -11.19 24.68
N ALA A 91 -0.58 -11.74 24.43
CA ALA A 91 -1.72 -11.67 25.34
C ALA A 91 -2.07 -13.05 25.93
N GLY A 92 -1.28 -14.08 25.63
CA GLY A 92 -1.50 -15.45 26.07
C GLY A 92 -2.68 -16.12 25.36
N ASN A 93 -2.92 -17.40 25.67
CA ASN A 93 -4.04 -18.18 25.12
C ASN A 93 -4.14 -18.15 23.59
N SER A 94 -2.99 -18.16 22.91
CA SER A 94 -2.89 -18.04 21.46
C SER A 94 -3.42 -16.73 20.87
N GLN A 95 -3.37 -15.66 21.65
CA GLN A 95 -3.76 -14.30 21.26
C GLN A 95 -2.59 -13.35 21.45
N ALA A 96 -2.40 -12.44 20.50
CA ALA A 96 -1.48 -11.32 20.60
C ALA A 96 -2.22 -10.01 20.37
N VAL A 97 -1.56 -8.91 20.69
CA VAL A 97 -2.07 -7.56 20.55
C VAL A 97 -1.12 -6.77 19.67
N LEU A 98 -1.64 -6.27 18.55
CA LEU A 98 -0.94 -5.37 17.64
C LEU A 98 -1.35 -3.94 17.96
N ASN A 99 -0.41 -3.16 18.51
CA ASN A 99 -0.58 -1.73 18.72
C ASN A 99 -0.02 -0.99 17.51
N ILE A 100 -0.82 -0.10 16.93
CA ILE A 100 -0.47 0.72 15.76
C ILE A 100 -0.64 2.17 16.15
N GLN A 101 0.42 2.97 16.03
CA GLN A 101 0.40 4.40 16.27
C GLN A 101 0.60 5.17 14.97
N ALA A 102 -0.25 6.15 14.72
CA ALA A 102 -0.12 7.09 13.60
C ALA A 102 0.92 8.18 13.91
N GLN A 103 1.87 8.39 13.01
CA GLN A 103 2.98 9.35 13.14
C GLN A 103 2.94 10.46 12.08
N GLY A 104 2.46 10.15 10.87
CA GLY A 104 2.45 11.10 9.75
C GLY A 104 1.24 10.91 8.82
N PHE A 105 1.03 11.86 7.91
CA PHE A 105 -0.08 11.82 6.97
C PHE A 105 0.16 10.83 5.83
N GLY A 106 -0.75 9.88 5.65
CA GLY A 106 -0.72 8.98 4.49
C GLY A 106 -1.39 7.64 4.74
N THR A 107 -1.15 6.71 3.80
CA THR A 107 -1.64 5.34 3.88
C THR A 107 -0.46 4.38 3.95
N ALA A 108 -0.52 3.44 4.88
CA ALA A 108 0.47 2.40 5.08
C ALA A 108 -0.22 1.05 5.34
N SER A 109 0.57 0.00 5.52
CA SER A 109 0.10 -1.32 5.92
C SER A 109 1.00 -1.88 7.00
N VAL A 110 0.38 -2.68 7.89
CA VAL A 110 1.09 -3.50 8.86
C VAL A 110 0.71 -4.96 8.64
N ALA A 111 1.70 -5.83 8.66
CA ALA A 111 1.52 -7.26 8.50
C ALA A 111 2.07 -7.99 9.73
N VAL A 112 1.33 -9.01 10.18
CA VAL A 112 1.80 -10.01 11.14
C VAL A 112 1.98 -11.31 10.38
N TYR A 113 3.16 -11.90 10.45
CA TYR A 113 3.52 -13.10 9.69
C TYR A 113 4.19 -14.15 10.56
N ALA A 114 4.17 -15.40 10.12
CA ALA A 114 4.94 -16.48 10.74
C ALA A 114 6.39 -16.45 10.25
N VAL A 115 7.36 -16.37 11.16
CA VAL A 115 8.79 -16.34 10.84
C VAL A 115 9.22 -17.66 10.18
N SER A 116 8.69 -18.78 10.65
CA SER A 116 8.91 -20.11 10.09
C SER A 116 8.37 -20.29 8.67
N ASN A 117 7.35 -19.53 8.28
CA ASN A 117 6.77 -19.55 6.94
C ASN A 117 6.05 -18.21 6.63
N PRO A 118 6.75 -17.25 5.99
CA PRO A 118 6.20 -15.93 5.71
C PRO A 118 4.98 -15.89 4.76
N ALA A 119 4.64 -17.02 4.12
CA ALA A 119 3.39 -17.13 3.35
C ALA A 119 2.15 -17.13 4.27
N ILE A 120 2.32 -17.44 5.55
CA ILE A 120 1.29 -17.29 6.58
C ILE A 120 1.38 -15.86 7.10
N VAL A 121 0.51 -15.00 6.58
CA VAL A 121 0.50 -13.57 6.88
C VAL A 121 -0.93 -13.06 6.96
N SER A 122 -1.16 -12.11 7.85
CA SER A 122 -2.38 -11.31 7.89
C SER A 122 -1.99 -9.84 8.00
N TYR A 123 -2.71 -8.97 7.29
CA TYR A 123 -2.38 -7.56 7.20
C TYR A 123 -3.56 -6.66 7.53
N ALA A 124 -3.26 -5.43 7.94
CA ALA A 124 -4.21 -4.36 8.08
C ALA A 124 -3.76 -3.13 7.27
N ALA A 125 -4.68 -2.54 6.53
CA ALA A 125 -4.48 -1.23 5.92
C ALA A 125 -4.63 -0.14 6.98
N VAL A 126 -3.70 0.81 7.02
CA VAL A 126 -3.68 1.89 8.00
C VAL A 126 -3.75 3.23 7.28
N TYR A 127 -4.78 4.01 7.58
CA TYR A 127 -4.94 5.38 7.12
C TYR A 127 -4.57 6.32 8.27
N SER A 128 -3.37 6.88 8.21
CA SER A 128 -2.79 7.71 9.26
C SER A 128 -2.99 9.18 8.92
N GLY A 129 -3.75 9.89 9.75
CA GLY A 129 -4.11 11.29 9.53
C GLY A 129 -4.91 11.52 8.25
N MET A 130 -5.52 10.51 7.65
CA MET A 130 -6.37 10.70 6.46
C MET A 130 -7.79 11.07 6.87
N ALA A 131 -8.51 11.81 6.03
CA ALA A 131 -9.91 12.17 6.31
C ALA A 131 -10.83 10.95 6.28
N GLU A 132 -11.96 11.03 6.96
CA GLU A 132 -13.02 10.03 6.79
C GLU A 132 -13.62 10.08 5.39
N LYS A 133 -14.30 9.01 5.00
CA LYS A 133 -14.85 8.89 3.65
C LYS A 133 -15.87 10.02 3.39
N GLY A 134 -15.57 10.86 2.40
CA GLY A 134 -16.39 12.01 2.02
C GLY A 134 -16.12 13.27 2.84
N GLU A 135 -15.24 13.21 3.83
CA GLU A 135 -14.77 14.39 4.56
C GLU A 135 -13.53 15.00 3.92
N VAL A 136 -13.32 16.29 4.19
CA VAL A 136 -12.15 17.04 3.78
C VAL A 136 -11.82 18.04 4.87
N TYR A 137 -10.54 18.17 5.20
CA TYR A 137 -10.07 19.21 6.12
C TYR A 137 -8.70 19.72 5.68
N THR A 138 -8.31 20.86 6.22
CA THR A 138 -6.99 21.44 5.97
C THR A 138 -6.25 21.61 7.30
N VAL A 139 -4.99 21.19 7.32
CA VAL A 139 -4.06 21.42 8.43
C VAL A 139 -2.90 22.29 7.98
N THR A 140 -2.24 22.93 8.93
CA THR A 140 -1.07 23.78 8.70
C THR A 140 0.16 23.15 9.32
N GLU A 141 1.20 22.91 8.52
CA GLU A 141 2.53 22.48 8.95
C GLU A 141 3.56 23.54 8.58
N GLY A 142 3.94 24.38 9.55
CA GLY A 142 4.82 25.52 9.31
C GLY A 142 4.18 26.50 8.31
N ASN A 143 4.83 26.68 7.15
CA ASN A 143 4.32 27.53 6.06
C ASN A 143 3.53 26.76 4.99
N THR A 144 3.42 25.44 5.13
CA THR A 144 2.73 24.56 4.19
C THR A 144 1.33 24.26 4.73
N LEU A 145 0.34 24.32 3.86
CA LEU A 145 -1.00 23.82 4.08
C LEU A 145 -1.14 22.44 3.46
N ILE A 146 -1.86 21.56 4.14
CA ILE A 146 -2.18 20.21 3.66
C ILE A 146 -3.69 20.08 3.65
N THR A 147 -4.29 20.01 2.46
CA THR A 147 -5.69 19.58 2.34
C THR A 147 -5.72 18.06 2.28
N VAL A 148 -6.43 17.48 3.24
CA VAL A 148 -6.51 16.05 3.48
C VAL A 148 -7.86 15.53 3.00
N TYR A 149 -7.81 14.56 2.10
CA TYR A 149 -8.97 13.79 1.64
C TYR A 149 -8.91 12.37 2.19
N ASP A 150 -9.94 11.57 1.87
CA ASP A 150 -10.01 10.17 2.25
C ASP A 150 -9.01 9.26 1.52
N ASP A 151 -8.51 9.72 0.37
CA ASP A 151 -7.67 8.97 -0.55
C ASP A 151 -6.37 9.68 -0.97
N ARG A 152 -6.21 10.98 -0.64
CA ARG A 152 -5.04 11.76 -1.08
C ARG A 152 -4.74 12.98 -0.21
N LEU A 153 -3.53 13.51 -0.40
CA LEU A 153 -2.99 14.69 0.28
C LEU A 153 -2.58 15.75 -0.75
N ILE A 154 -2.93 17.01 -0.49
CA ILE A 154 -2.57 18.15 -1.34
C ILE A 154 -1.77 19.15 -0.52
N TYR A 155 -0.49 19.30 -0.87
CA TYR A 155 0.45 20.20 -0.24
C TYR A 155 0.57 21.49 -1.05
N TYR A 156 0.45 22.63 -0.38
CA TYR A 156 0.52 23.94 -1.01
C TYR A 156 0.90 25.02 0.00
N ASN A 157 1.42 26.15 -0.46
CA ASN A 157 1.58 27.32 0.39
C ASN A 157 0.33 28.21 0.28
N THR A 158 0.20 29.20 1.18
CA THR A 158 -0.84 30.24 1.08
C THR A 158 -0.80 31.01 -0.25
N THR A 159 0.35 30.98 -0.94
CA THR A 159 0.52 31.51 -2.30
C THR A 159 1.17 30.48 -3.21
N LEU A 160 0.74 30.43 -4.48
CA LEU A 160 1.40 29.68 -5.56
C LEU A 160 2.18 30.66 -6.42
N THR A 161 3.42 30.35 -6.74
CA THR A 161 4.29 31.24 -7.52
C THR A 161 4.72 30.52 -8.79
N GLY A 162 4.10 30.94 -9.90
CA GLY A 162 4.47 30.48 -11.22
C GLY A 162 5.95 30.75 -11.53
N LYS A 163 6.55 29.89 -12.35
CA LYS A 163 7.97 30.00 -12.80
C LYS A 163 8.30 31.35 -13.47
N ASN A 164 7.27 32.05 -13.91
CA ASN A 164 7.30 33.31 -14.62
C ASN A 164 7.10 34.54 -13.70
N GLY A 165 6.91 34.32 -12.39
CA GLY A 165 6.72 35.36 -11.38
C GLY A 165 5.27 35.69 -11.05
N ALA A 166 4.31 35.07 -11.75
CA ALA A 166 2.90 35.22 -11.40
C ALA A 166 2.64 34.63 -10.00
N THR A 167 1.90 35.33 -9.15
CA THR A 167 1.64 34.90 -7.77
C THR A 167 0.14 34.87 -7.51
N LEU A 168 -0.38 33.73 -7.07
CA LEU A 168 -1.79 33.49 -6.75
C LEU A 168 -1.94 33.23 -5.24
N ALA A 169 -2.72 34.04 -4.54
CA ALA A 169 -3.10 33.79 -3.15
C ALA A 169 -4.25 32.78 -3.09
N VAL A 170 -4.00 31.60 -2.55
CA VAL A 170 -4.98 30.50 -2.54
C VAL A 170 -6.12 30.80 -1.57
N LYS A 171 -7.35 30.77 -2.08
CA LYS A 171 -8.59 30.88 -1.28
C LYS A 171 -9.27 29.55 -1.05
N GLY A 172 -9.17 28.64 -2.02
CA GLY A 172 -9.87 27.36 -1.97
C GLY A 172 -9.23 26.30 -2.87
N ILE A 173 -9.34 25.06 -2.41
CA ILE A 173 -8.94 23.87 -3.15
C ILE A 173 -10.12 22.90 -3.17
N GLY A 174 -10.42 22.36 -4.35
CA GLY A 174 -11.51 21.40 -4.53
C GLY A 174 -11.12 20.28 -5.48
N LEU A 175 -11.62 19.07 -5.21
CA LEU A 175 -11.57 17.95 -6.14
C LEU A 175 -12.93 17.82 -6.81
N GLU A 176 -12.94 17.94 -8.12
CA GLU A 176 -14.11 17.59 -8.93
C GLU A 176 -13.98 16.16 -9.41
N ARG A 177 -14.77 15.26 -8.80
CA ARG A 177 -14.83 13.85 -9.19
C ARG A 177 -15.95 13.67 -10.22
N SER A 178 -15.60 13.38 -11.48
CA SER A 178 -16.56 13.22 -12.58
C SER A 178 -16.51 11.79 -13.14
N LYS A 179 -17.54 11.32 -13.86
CA LYS A 179 -17.60 9.97 -14.44
C LYS A 179 -16.59 9.73 -15.60
N GLY A 180 -15.49 10.46 -15.66
CA GLY A 180 -14.49 10.34 -16.71
C GLY A 180 -13.13 10.88 -16.33
N ILE A 181 -13.05 12.14 -15.88
CA ILE A 181 -11.77 12.75 -15.51
C ILE A 181 -11.93 13.56 -14.23
N ASP A 182 -11.19 13.17 -13.21
CA ASP A 182 -11.14 13.92 -11.96
C ASP A 182 -10.20 15.12 -12.13
N ASN A 183 -10.59 16.27 -11.57
CA ASN A 183 -9.80 17.49 -11.63
C ASN A 183 -9.50 18.05 -10.25
N LEU A 184 -8.29 18.56 -10.07
CA LEU A 184 -7.94 19.43 -8.96
C LEU A 184 -8.21 20.87 -9.38
N LYS A 185 -9.04 21.58 -8.63
CA LYS A 185 -9.31 23.00 -8.79
C LYS A 185 -8.69 23.80 -7.65
N VAL A 186 -8.07 24.92 -8.02
CA VAL A 186 -7.54 25.91 -7.08
C VAL A 186 -8.08 27.27 -7.48
N THR A 187 -8.70 27.95 -6.53
CA THR A 187 -9.23 29.31 -6.70
C THR A 187 -8.49 30.25 -5.78
N GLY A 188 -8.17 31.45 -6.27
CA GLY A 188 -7.40 32.43 -5.51
C GLY A 188 -7.38 33.81 -6.13
N ASP A 189 -6.79 34.78 -5.42
CA ASP A 189 -6.56 36.14 -5.92
C ASP A 189 -5.18 36.25 -6.56
N LEU A 190 -5.14 36.67 -7.82
CA LEU A 190 -3.91 36.97 -8.55
C LEU A 190 -3.31 38.27 -7.99
N LEU A 191 -2.20 38.12 -7.27
CA LEU A 191 -1.48 39.24 -6.64
C LEU A 191 -0.47 39.88 -7.58
N GLN A 192 0.19 39.04 -8.40
CA GLN A 192 1.23 39.48 -9.33
C GLN A 192 1.04 38.75 -10.65
N LYS A 193 1.20 39.48 -11.74
CA LYS A 193 1.07 38.96 -13.11
C LYS A 193 2.40 38.43 -13.62
N ASP A 194 2.34 37.58 -14.64
CA ASP A 194 3.52 37.20 -15.41
C ASP A 194 4.22 38.43 -16.00
N THR A 195 5.51 38.56 -15.72
CA THR A 195 6.39 39.63 -16.23
C THR A 195 7.03 39.31 -17.58
N LYS A 196 7.11 38.02 -17.93
CA LYS A 196 7.71 37.49 -19.16
C LYS A 196 6.70 37.34 -20.29
N LEU A 197 5.48 36.88 -19.99
CA LEU A 197 4.36 36.77 -20.94
C LEU A 197 3.14 37.53 -20.40
N PRO A 198 3.06 38.86 -20.66
CA PRO A 198 1.95 39.66 -20.15
C PRO A 198 0.59 39.09 -20.55
N GLY A 199 -0.29 38.89 -19.56
CA GLY A 199 -1.64 38.37 -19.76
C GLY A 199 -1.76 36.84 -19.72
N LEU A 200 -0.66 36.10 -19.53
CA LEU A 200 -0.67 34.63 -19.42
C LEU A 200 0.13 34.15 -18.20
N ASN A 201 -0.56 33.56 -17.23
CA ASN A 201 0.03 33.05 -16.00
C ASN A 201 0.27 31.52 -16.10
N THR A 202 1.33 31.01 -15.48
CA THR A 202 1.71 29.58 -15.57
C THR A 202 1.92 29.01 -14.18
N PHE A 203 1.13 28.01 -13.79
CA PHE A 203 1.20 27.34 -12.49
C PHE A 203 1.47 25.85 -12.65
N TYR A 204 2.08 25.22 -11.64
CA TYR A 204 2.48 23.81 -11.73
C TYR A 204 1.84 22.97 -10.62
N ALA A 205 1.55 21.72 -10.97
CA ALA A 205 1.21 20.68 -10.02
C ALA A 205 2.08 19.45 -10.29
N CYS A 206 2.70 18.93 -9.22
CA CYS A 206 3.50 17.70 -9.21
C CYS A 206 2.68 16.59 -8.55
N PHE A 207 2.47 15.50 -9.28
CA PHE A 207 1.63 14.37 -8.86
C PHE A 207 2.52 13.17 -8.53
N TYR A 208 2.35 12.60 -7.35
CA TYR A 208 3.16 11.50 -6.83
C TYR A 208 2.30 10.28 -6.50
N ASP A 209 2.88 9.10 -6.68
CA ASP A 209 2.28 7.84 -6.25
C ASP A 209 2.49 7.59 -4.74
N ALA A 210 1.92 6.51 -4.23
CA ALA A 210 2.06 6.11 -2.82
C ALA A 210 3.48 5.75 -2.40
N ALA A 211 4.37 5.42 -3.34
CA ALA A 211 5.78 5.14 -3.06
C ALA A 211 6.64 6.43 -3.09
N GLY A 212 6.03 7.59 -3.37
CA GLY A 212 6.72 8.87 -3.44
C GLY A 212 7.38 9.15 -4.79
N ASN A 213 7.12 8.34 -5.83
CA ASN A 213 7.64 8.60 -7.16
C ASN A 213 6.80 9.65 -7.88
N LEU A 214 7.46 10.55 -8.61
CA LEU A 214 6.77 11.52 -9.46
C LEU A 214 6.12 10.79 -10.65
N ILE A 215 4.79 10.81 -10.70
CA ILE A 215 4.01 10.30 -11.84
C ILE A 215 4.08 11.30 -12.99
N LYS A 216 3.76 12.57 -12.70
CA LYS A 216 3.66 13.61 -13.72
C LYS A 216 3.81 15.00 -13.09
N ARG A 217 4.36 15.93 -13.87
CA ARG A 217 4.29 17.36 -13.60
C ARG A 217 3.46 18.02 -14.69
N GLN A 218 2.46 18.80 -14.31
CA GLN A 218 1.56 19.47 -15.27
C GLN A 218 1.64 20.98 -15.09
N ALA A 219 1.77 21.69 -16.21
CA ALA A 219 1.65 23.13 -16.28
C ALA A 219 0.23 23.50 -16.71
N VAL A 220 -0.37 24.50 -16.07
CA VAL A 220 -1.61 25.12 -16.51
C VAL A 220 -1.32 26.56 -16.87
N TYR A 221 -1.76 26.94 -18.07
CA TYR A 221 -1.69 28.29 -18.57
C TYR A 221 -3.05 28.94 -18.39
N ALA A 222 -3.08 30.07 -17.71
CA ALA A 222 -4.32 30.76 -17.37
C ALA A 222 -4.19 32.23 -17.75
N SER A 223 -5.07 32.70 -18.63
CA SER A 223 -5.13 34.12 -18.99
C SER A 223 -5.53 34.97 -17.79
N ASP A 224 -5.14 36.24 -17.81
CA ASP A 224 -5.60 37.19 -16.80
C ASP A 224 -7.14 37.19 -16.71
N PRO A 225 -7.71 37.29 -15.49
CA PRO A 225 -9.14 37.39 -15.33
C PRO A 225 -9.69 38.68 -15.96
N ILE A 226 -10.86 38.57 -16.61
CA ILE A 226 -11.52 39.68 -17.33
C ILE A 226 -12.11 40.69 -16.33
N SER A 227 -12.52 40.22 -15.15
CA SER A 227 -13.06 41.03 -14.06
C SER A 227 -12.66 40.44 -12.71
N TYR A 228 -12.30 41.30 -11.76
CA TYR A 228 -11.69 40.92 -10.47
C TYR A 228 -10.31 40.28 -10.64
N ASN A 229 -9.54 40.16 -9.56
CA ASN A 229 -8.27 39.44 -9.58
C ASN A 229 -8.45 37.94 -9.32
N GLU A 230 -9.68 37.43 -9.24
CA GLU A 230 -9.90 36.02 -8.92
C GLU A 230 -9.59 35.14 -10.14
N LEU A 231 -8.78 34.11 -9.91
CA LEU A 231 -8.37 33.14 -10.90
C LEU A 231 -8.69 31.74 -10.41
N THR A 232 -9.30 30.92 -11.26
CA THR A 232 -9.47 29.49 -11.02
C THR A 232 -8.63 28.72 -12.03
N ILE A 233 -7.74 27.87 -11.51
CA ILE A 233 -6.88 26.98 -12.29
C ILE A 233 -7.23 25.53 -12.00
N SER A 234 -7.05 24.65 -12.99
CA SER A 234 -7.46 23.26 -12.87
C SER A 234 -6.48 22.31 -13.55
N TRP A 235 -6.12 21.24 -12.85
CA TRP A 235 -5.28 20.17 -13.39
C TRP A 235 -6.04 18.85 -13.41
N TYR A 236 -5.78 18.05 -14.45
CA TYR A 236 -6.25 16.68 -14.50
C TYR A 236 -5.51 15.82 -13.47
N LEU A 237 -6.25 14.98 -12.76
CA LEU A 237 -5.67 14.06 -11.77
C LEU A 237 -5.23 12.77 -12.46
N PRO A 238 -3.92 12.45 -12.46
CA PRO A 238 -3.46 11.16 -12.94
C PRO A 238 -4.01 10.01 -12.09
N GLU A 239 -4.22 8.86 -12.70
CA GLU A 239 -4.50 7.62 -11.98
C GLU A 239 -3.39 7.31 -10.96
N ALA A 240 -3.75 6.62 -9.88
CA ALA A 240 -2.84 6.23 -8.78
C ALA A 240 -2.16 7.38 -8.01
N CYS A 241 -2.53 8.63 -8.27
CA CYS A 241 -2.02 9.78 -7.51
C CYS A 241 -2.57 9.82 -6.08
N THR A 242 -1.69 9.81 -5.09
CA THR A 242 -2.04 9.91 -3.66
C THR A 242 -1.48 11.17 -3.00
N LYS A 243 -0.48 11.82 -3.61
CA LYS A 243 0.11 13.07 -3.11
C LYS A 243 0.28 14.08 -4.23
N ILE A 244 -0.12 15.32 -3.97
CA ILE A 244 -0.01 16.44 -4.91
C ILE A 244 0.76 17.56 -4.24
N ILE A 245 1.73 18.14 -4.95
CA ILE A 245 2.43 19.35 -4.52
C ILE A 245 2.12 20.44 -5.53
N LEU A 246 1.56 21.55 -5.04
CA LEU A 246 1.30 22.74 -5.84
C LEU A 246 2.47 23.71 -5.75
N GLU A 247 2.92 24.19 -6.92
CA GLU A 247 4.04 25.11 -7.10
C GLU A 247 3.58 26.40 -7.82
#